data_AF-A0A011M659-F1
#
_entry.id   AF-A0A011M659-F1
#
_cell.length_a   1.000
_cell.length_b   1.000
_cell.length_c   1.000
_cell.angle_alpha   90.00
_cell.angle_beta   90.00
_cell.angle_gamma   90.00
#
_symmetry.space_group_name_H-M   'P 1'
#
loop_
_entity.id
_entity.type
_entity.pdbx_description
1 polymer ?
#
loop_
_entity_poly.entity_id
_entity_poly.type
_entity_poly.pdbx_seq_one_letter_code
_entity_poly.pdbx_strand_id
1 'polypeptide(L)'
;MKADGEALVFYENGERVGTVPLAPLSRVFMRGDVTVSSSLLGKLGERGIGVVVLSGRKAVPTMLLGRPHNDAARRVAQYRLSLDPDFCLRFSRAIVEAKLRAQAAFLGERRESEPRSRYLLTLSLKRLSSSITAVDQQATIASLRGVEGAGAAAYFEGFADLLPERLHFCGRNRRPPRDPVNAVLSLGYTLLHAETVLALYGSGPTPSSASIMRSTSHANRWPVTWSSHCGWRSTSMH
;
A
#
# COMPACT_ATOMS: atom_id res chain seq x y z
N MET A 1 -10.84 3.34 -25.05
CA MET A 1 -11.67 2.29 -24.44
C MET A 1 -13.14 2.70 -24.46
N LYS A 2 -14.04 1.78 -24.83
CA LYS A 2 -15.49 2.01 -24.88
C LYS A 2 -16.24 0.81 -24.28
N ALA A 3 -17.49 1.02 -23.89
CA ALA A 3 -18.39 -0.06 -23.53
C ALA A 3 -19.16 -0.53 -24.78
N ASP A 4 -19.27 -1.84 -24.96
CA ASP A 4 -20.08 -2.50 -25.99
C ASP A 4 -20.90 -3.59 -25.31
N GLY A 5 -22.22 -3.41 -25.20
CA GLY A 5 -23.07 -4.27 -24.38
C GLY A 5 -22.54 -4.44 -22.95
N GLU A 6 -22.27 -5.67 -22.54
CA GLU A 6 -21.70 -6.03 -21.24
C GLU A 6 -20.20 -6.28 -21.25
N ALA A 7 -19.50 -5.69 -22.23
CA ALA A 7 -18.08 -5.84 -22.38
C ALA A 7 -17.34 -4.50 -22.49
N LEU A 8 -16.12 -4.51 -22.01
CA LEU A 8 -15.12 -3.48 -22.18
C LEU A 8 -14.35 -3.76 -23.48
N VAL A 9 -14.29 -2.77 -24.38
CA VAL A 9 -13.62 -2.89 -25.68
C VAL A 9 -12.42 -1.94 -25.76
N PHE A 10 -11.31 -2.51 -26.25
CA PHE A 10 -10.05 -1.81 -26.48
C PHE A 10 -9.92 -1.42 -27.96
N TYR A 11 -9.48 -0.19 -28.19
CA TYR A 11 -9.24 0.33 -29.53
C TYR A 11 -7.82 0.89 -29.60
N GLU A 12 -7.11 0.60 -30.67
CA GLU A 12 -5.81 1.15 -31.02
C GLU A 12 -5.86 1.55 -32.49
N ASN A 13 -5.47 2.78 -32.82
CA ASN A 13 -5.53 3.33 -34.18
C ASN A 13 -6.91 3.19 -34.88
N GLY A 14 -8.00 3.18 -34.10
CA GLY A 14 -9.36 3.02 -34.61
C GLY A 14 -9.83 1.57 -34.78
N GLU A 15 -8.93 0.59 -34.64
CA GLU A 15 -9.25 -0.83 -34.76
C GLU A 15 -9.54 -1.46 -33.40
N ARG A 16 -10.47 -2.42 -33.38
CA ARG A 16 -10.82 -3.19 -32.18
C ARG A 16 -9.73 -4.23 -31.91
N VAL A 17 -8.97 -4.03 -30.84
CA VAL A 17 -7.82 -4.90 -30.49
C VAL A 17 -8.21 -6.01 -29.51
N GLY A 18 -9.28 -5.81 -28.75
CA GLY A 18 -9.66 -6.78 -27.73
C GLY A 18 -10.97 -6.45 -27.03
N THR A 19 -11.48 -7.44 -26.30
CA THR A 19 -12.72 -7.31 -25.53
C THR A 19 -12.67 -8.17 -24.29
N VAL A 20 -13.13 -7.61 -23.17
CA VAL A 20 -13.20 -8.29 -21.88
C VAL A 20 -14.61 -8.10 -21.31
N PRO A 21 -15.31 -9.18 -20.94
CA PRO A 21 -16.61 -9.07 -20.27
C PRO A 21 -16.50 -8.27 -18.97
N LEU A 22 -17.50 -7.45 -18.65
CA LEU A 22 -17.52 -6.63 -17.42
C LEU A 22 -17.82 -7.47 -16.17
N ALA A 23 -18.53 -8.59 -16.30
CA ALA A 23 -18.95 -9.42 -15.17
C ALA A 23 -17.81 -9.93 -14.26
N PRO A 24 -16.69 -10.47 -14.79
CA PRO A 24 -15.56 -10.91 -13.95
C PRO A 24 -14.67 -9.74 -13.49
N LEU A 25 -14.87 -8.53 -14.00
CA LEU A 25 -14.00 -7.41 -13.66
C LEU A 25 -14.35 -6.86 -12.29
N SER A 26 -13.40 -6.88 -11.38
CA SER A 26 -13.49 -6.11 -10.13
C SER A 26 -12.91 -4.71 -10.30
N ARG A 27 -11.88 -4.54 -11.15
CA ARG A 27 -11.06 -3.32 -11.24
C ARG A 27 -10.42 -3.12 -12.61
N VAL A 28 -10.11 -1.87 -12.94
CA VAL A 28 -9.36 -1.47 -14.15
C VAL A 28 -8.19 -0.57 -13.78
N PHE A 29 -6.97 -0.96 -14.16
CA PHE A 29 -5.77 -0.12 -14.05
C PHE A 29 -5.45 0.50 -15.41
N MET A 30 -5.24 1.81 -15.44
CA MET A 30 -4.94 2.57 -16.64
C MET A 30 -3.58 3.25 -16.48
N ARG A 31 -2.70 3.08 -17.46
CA ARG A 31 -1.39 3.72 -17.48
C ARG A 31 -1.11 4.27 -18.88
N GLY A 32 -0.56 5.47 -18.93
CA GLY A 32 -0.31 6.17 -20.19
C GLY A 32 -1.50 6.99 -20.64
N ASP A 33 -1.48 7.39 -21.92
CA ASP A 33 -2.50 8.23 -22.52
C ASP A 33 -3.64 7.35 -23.04
N VAL A 34 -4.66 7.13 -22.21
CA VAL A 34 -5.80 6.25 -22.52
C VAL A 34 -7.09 7.05 -22.49
N THR A 35 -7.78 7.12 -23.63
CA THR A 35 -9.10 7.75 -23.72
C THR A 35 -10.21 6.79 -23.26
N VAL A 36 -11.13 7.28 -22.43
CA VAL A 36 -12.27 6.52 -21.89
C VAL A 36 -13.57 7.26 -22.19
N SER A 37 -14.57 6.55 -22.71
CA SER A 37 -15.91 7.12 -22.89
C SER A 37 -16.66 7.25 -21.57
N SER A 38 -17.42 8.33 -21.38
CA SER A 38 -18.24 8.56 -20.17
C SER A 38 -19.25 7.42 -19.91
N SER A 39 -19.81 6.81 -20.96
CA SER A 39 -20.73 5.67 -20.85
C SER A 39 -20.09 4.44 -20.20
N LEU A 40 -18.81 4.20 -20.51
CA LEU A 40 -18.02 3.14 -19.87
C LEU A 40 -17.78 3.46 -18.39
N LEU A 41 -17.39 4.69 -18.06
CA LEU A 41 -17.21 5.09 -16.66
C LEU A 41 -18.50 4.92 -15.84
N GLY A 42 -19.66 5.28 -16.42
CA GLY A 42 -20.96 5.05 -15.80
C GLY A 42 -21.22 3.58 -15.49
N LYS A 43 -21.04 2.69 -16.48
CA LYS A 43 -21.20 1.24 -16.31
C LYS A 43 -20.24 0.64 -15.28
N LEU A 44 -18.99 1.08 -15.28
CA LEU A 44 -18.02 0.65 -14.26
C LEU A 44 -18.48 1.09 -12.86
N GLY A 45 -18.93 2.33 -12.72
CA GLY A 45 -19.44 2.86 -11.46
C GLY A 45 -20.70 2.15 -10.93
N GLU A 46 -21.65 1.82 -11.81
CA GLU A 46 -22.87 1.06 -11.48
C GLU A 46 -22.56 -0.35 -10.97
N ARG A 47 -21.55 -1.00 -11.55
CA ARG A 47 -21.10 -2.34 -11.15
C ARG A 47 -20.11 -2.32 -9.97
N GLY A 48 -19.81 -1.14 -9.41
CA GLY A 48 -18.82 -1.01 -8.34
C GLY A 48 -17.38 -1.31 -8.77
N ILE A 49 -17.10 -1.30 -10.08
CA ILE A 49 -15.78 -1.57 -10.65
C ILE A 49 -14.90 -0.32 -10.49
N GLY A 50 -13.89 -0.41 -9.64
CA GLY A 50 -12.97 0.71 -9.39
C GLY A 50 -12.00 0.93 -10.55
N VAL A 51 -11.71 2.20 -10.87
CA VAL A 51 -10.72 2.56 -11.88
C VAL A 51 -9.53 3.25 -11.21
N VAL A 52 -8.31 2.80 -11.52
CA VAL A 52 -7.06 3.35 -11.02
C VAL A 52 -6.24 3.88 -12.19
N VAL A 53 -6.00 5.18 -12.23
CA VAL A 53 -5.20 5.85 -13.26
C VAL A 53 -3.81 6.14 -12.70
N LEU A 54 -2.78 5.63 -13.35
CA LEU A 54 -1.39 5.88 -13.05
C LEU A 54 -0.85 6.96 -14.01
N SER A 55 -0.86 8.21 -13.56
CA SER A 55 -0.48 9.36 -14.40
C SER A 55 0.98 9.80 -14.21
N GLY A 56 1.56 10.31 -15.30
CA GLY A 56 2.90 10.89 -15.36
C GLY A 56 4.06 9.91 -15.14
N ARG A 57 5.29 10.42 -15.25
CA ARG A 57 6.54 9.62 -15.09
C ARG A 57 6.66 8.95 -13.72
N LYS A 58 6.03 9.52 -12.68
CA LYS A 58 6.06 9.00 -11.31
C LYS A 58 4.94 8.00 -11.01
N ALA A 59 4.07 7.70 -11.98
CA ALA A 59 2.92 6.80 -11.85
C ALA A 59 2.11 7.09 -10.57
N VAL A 60 1.76 8.37 -10.38
CA VAL A 60 0.97 8.77 -9.21
C VAL A 60 -0.44 8.19 -9.40
N PRO A 61 -0.93 7.36 -8.45
CA PRO A 61 -2.25 6.75 -8.58
C PRO A 61 -3.37 7.76 -8.27
N THR A 62 -4.34 7.83 -9.17
CA THR A 62 -5.63 8.51 -8.97
C THR A 62 -6.72 7.46 -9.08
N MET A 63 -7.71 7.48 -8.18
CA MET A 63 -8.76 6.46 -8.14
C MET A 63 -10.12 7.09 -8.43
N LEU A 64 -10.89 6.45 -9.31
CA LEU A 64 -12.30 6.70 -9.53
C LEU A 64 -13.05 5.52 -8.91
N LEU A 65 -13.74 5.80 -7.81
CA LEU A 65 -14.47 4.80 -7.05
C LEU A 65 -15.94 4.84 -7.48
N GLY A 66 -16.57 3.66 -7.57
CA GLY A 66 -18.00 3.54 -7.83
C GLY A 66 -18.85 4.13 -6.70
N ARG A 67 -20.17 3.97 -6.77
CA ARG A 67 -21.05 4.47 -5.71
C ARG A 67 -20.74 3.74 -4.39
N PRO A 68 -20.45 4.45 -3.29
CA PRO A 68 -20.25 3.80 -2.01
C PRO A 68 -21.57 3.20 -1.50
N HIS A 69 -21.49 2.11 -0.74
CA HIS A 69 -22.62 1.74 0.12
C HIS A 69 -22.85 2.83 1.17
N ASN A 70 -24.11 3.20 1.35
CA ASN A 70 -24.54 4.40 2.07
C ASN A 70 -24.64 4.16 3.59
N ASP A 71 -23.54 3.77 4.23
CA ASP A 71 -23.50 3.58 5.69
C ASP A 71 -22.89 4.82 6.38
N ALA A 72 -23.65 5.92 6.39
CA ALA A 72 -23.24 7.17 7.03
C ALA A 72 -22.93 7.00 8.53
N ALA A 73 -23.66 6.12 9.22
CA ALA A 73 -23.45 5.82 10.63
C ALA A 73 -22.07 5.21 10.90
N ARG A 74 -21.65 4.25 10.05
CA ARG A 74 -20.31 3.68 10.11
C ARG A 74 -19.22 4.72 9.90
N ARG A 75 -19.37 5.62 8.92
CA ARG A 75 -18.40 6.70 8.69
C ARG A 75 -18.23 7.59 9.91
N VAL A 76 -19.34 7.98 10.53
CA VAL A 76 -19.34 8.78 11.76
C VAL A 76 -18.64 8.04 12.90
N ALA A 77 -18.93 6.75 13.08
CA ALA A 77 -18.26 5.93 14.09
C ALA A 77 -16.75 5.83 13.85
N GLN A 78 -16.33 5.65 12.60
CA GLN A 78 -14.91 5.58 12.25
C GLN A 78 -14.20 6.92 12.45
N TYR A 79 -14.84 8.05 12.13
CA TYR A 79 -14.28 9.37 12.45
C TYR A 79 -14.12 9.58 13.95
N ARG A 80 -15.10 9.18 14.75
CA ARG A 80 -14.99 9.25 16.23
C ARG A 80 -13.82 8.41 16.74
N LEU A 81 -13.68 7.17 16.27
CA LEU A 81 -12.56 6.31 16.64
C LEU A 81 -11.20 6.85 16.18
N SER A 82 -11.13 7.52 15.04
CA SER A 82 -9.88 8.15 14.57
C SER A 82 -9.43 9.34 15.42
N LEU A 83 -10.33 9.89 16.25
CA LEU A 83 -10.03 10.94 17.21
C LEU A 83 -9.67 10.39 18.59
N ASP A 84 -9.84 9.09 18.84
CA ASP A 84 -9.44 8.42 20.08
C ASP A 84 -7.95 8.01 19.99
N PRO A 85 -7.04 8.65 20.76
CA PRO A 85 -5.61 8.34 20.72
C PRO A 85 -5.29 6.91 21.16
N ASP A 86 -6.04 6.34 22.10
CA ASP A 86 -5.80 5.00 22.62
C ASP A 86 -6.23 3.95 21.61
N PHE A 87 -7.39 4.15 20.97
CA PHE A 87 -7.79 3.31 19.83
C PHE A 87 -6.74 3.38 18.71
N CYS A 88 -6.29 4.60 18.37
CA CYS A 88 -5.29 4.79 17.34
C CYS A 88 -3.97 4.07 17.64
N LEU A 89 -3.51 4.12 18.89
CA LEU A 89 -2.30 3.43 19.32
C LEU A 89 -2.47 1.90 19.28
N ARG A 90 -3.56 1.37 19.85
CA ARG A 90 -3.85 -0.08 19.85
C ARG A 90 -3.94 -0.61 18.41
N PHE A 91 -4.66 0.08 17.55
CA PHE A 91 -4.79 -0.30 16.14
C PHE A 91 -3.44 -0.23 15.42
N SER A 92 -2.64 0.81 15.66
CA SER A 92 -1.31 0.93 15.07
C SER A 92 -0.38 -0.20 15.50
N ARG A 93 -0.40 -0.59 16.78
CA ARG A 93 0.41 -1.70 17.30
C ARG A 93 0.06 -3.00 16.58
N ALA A 94 -1.22 -3.33 16.45
CA ALA A 94 -1.67 -4.53 15.74
C ALA A 94 -1.16 -4.57 14.28
N ILE A 95 -1.22 -3.43 13.57
CA ILE A 95 -0.73 -3.36 12.17
C ILE A 95 0.79 -3.53 12.09
N VAL A 96 1.56 -2.87 12.99
CA VAL A 96 3.02 -2.99 13.00
C VAL A 96 3.46 -4.40 13.37
N GLU A 97 2.84 -4.99 14.39
CA GLU A 97 3.12 -6.35 14.80
C GLU A 97 2.83 -7.34 13.66
N ALA A 98 1.67 -7.25 13.02
CA ALA A 98 1.31 -8.11 11.89
C ALA A 98 2.32 -7.99 10.74
N LYS A 99 2.75 -6.76 10.42
CA LYS A 99 3.80 -6.51 9.42
C LYS A 99 5.12 -7.20 9.79
N LEU A 100 5.61 -6.98 11.01
CA LEU A 100 6.90 -7.52 11.44
C LEU A 100 6.86 -9.06 11.52
N ARG A 101 5.75 -9.64 11.98
CA ARG A 101 5.55 -11.10 11.99
C ARG A 101 5.54 -11.68 10.58
N ALA A 102 4.85 -11.05 9.63
CA ALA A 102 4.86 -11.50 8.23
C ALA A 102 6.28 -11.44 7.62
N GLN A 103 7.03 -10.38 7.91
CA GLN A 103 8.43 -10.23 7.50
C GLN A 103 9.34 -11.30 8.12
N ALA A 104 9.16 -11.60 9.40
CA ALA A 104 9.90 -12.65 10.08
C ALA A 104 9.54 -14.05 9.55
N ALA A 105 8.27 -14.32 9.26
CA ALA A 105 7.83 -15.58 8.67
C ALA A 105 8.49 -15.80 7.30
N PHE A 106 8.48 -14.77 6.43
CA PHE A 106 9.14 -14.83 5.13
C PHE A 106 10.65 -15.12 5.24
N LEU A 107 11.38 -14.38 6.08
CA LEU A 107 12.82 -14.63 6.25
C LEU A 107 13.11 -15.98 6.93
N GLY A 108 12.21 -16.46 7.80
CA GLY A 108 12.30 -17.77 8.44
C GLY A 108 12.22 -18.91 7.43
N GLU A 109 11.25 -18.85 6.51
CA GLU A 109 11.12 -19.82 5.41
C GLU A 109 12.35 -19.82 4.50
N ARG A 110 12.87 -18.62 4.18
CA ARG A 110 14.07 -18.46 3.35
C ARG A 110 15.33 -18.95 4.04
N ARG A 111 15.45 -18.80 5.36
CA ARG A 111 16.59 -19.32 6.13
C ARG A 111 16.75 -20.84 6.02
N GLU A 112 15.64 -21.57 5.95
CA GLU A 112 15.69 -23.03 5.81
C GLU A 112 15.95 -23.49 4.37
N SER A 113 15.51 -22.72 3.38
CA SER A 113 15.68 -23.04 1.96
C SER A 113 16.97 -22.51 1.33
N GLU A 114 17.63 -21.51 1.94
CA GLU A 114 18.83 -20.84 1.42
C GLU A 114 20.03 -20.98 2.38
N PRO A 115 20.81 -22.08 2.31
CA PRO A 115 21.92 -22.32 3.22
C PRO A 115 23.00 -21.23 3.21
N ARG A 116 23.23 -20.59 2.05
CA ARG A 116 24.24 -19.52 1.89
C ARG A 116 23.93 -18.30 2.75
N SER A 117 22.65 -17.97 2.90
CA SER A 117 22.18 -16.79 3.63
C SER A 117 21.83 -17.08 5.10
N ARG A 118 21.96 -18.33 5.55
CA ARG A 118 21.48 -18.79 6.87
C ARG A 118 22.00 -17.95 8.03
N TYR A 119 23.27 -17.54 8.00
CA TYR A 119 23.89 -16.74 9.04
C TYR A 119 23.26 -15.33 9.13
N LEU A 120 23.25 -14.58 8.02
CA LEU A 120 22.71 -13.22 7.99
C LEU A 120 21.21 -13.20 8.30
N LEU A 121 20.45 -14.14 7.75
CA LEU A 121 19.02 -14.28 8.04
C LEU A 121 18.76 -14.57 9.52
N THR A 122 19.62 -15.35 10.19
CA THR A 122 19.51 -15.58 11.63
C THR A 122 19.69 -14.27 12.43
N LEU A 123 20.65 -13.43 12.03
CA LEU A 123 20.87 -12.13 12.67
C LEU A 123 19.72 -11.16 12.42
N SER A 124 19.18 -11.11 11.19
CA SER A 124 18.01 -10.30 10.84
C SER A 124 16.76 -10.75 11.57
N LEU A 125 16.52 -12.06 11.68
CA LEU A 125 15.41 -12.63 12.45
C LEU A 125 15.51 -12.29 13.94
N LYS A 126 16.70 -12.37 14.54
CA LYS A 126 16.89 -11.98 15.95
C LYS A 126 16.50 -10.51 16.19
N ARG A 127 16.94 -9.61 15.31
CA ARG A 127 16.57 -8.17 15.36
C ARG A 127 15.07 -7.96 15.16
N LEU A 128 14.45 -8.65 14.21
CA LEU A 128 13.00 -8.62 14.00
C LEU A 128 12.23 -9.11 15.23
N SER A 129 12.65 -10.21 15.85
CA SER A 129 12.03 -10.73 17.08
C SER A 129 12.09 -9.70 18.20
N SER A 130 13.23 -9.03 18.40
CA SER A 130 13.35 -7.94 19.38
C SER A 130 12.42 -6.77 19.07
N SER A 131 12.28 -6.38 17.79
CA SER A 131 11.32 -5.36 17.39
C SER A 131 9.87 -5.78 17.66
N ILE A 132 9.50 -7.03 17.36
CA ILE A 132 8.14 -7.57 17.63
C ILE A 132 7.82 -7.49 19.12
N THR A 133 8.73 -7.96 19.99
CA THR A 133 8.51 -7.91 21.45
C THR A 133 8.41 -6.49 22.00
N ALA A 134 9.03 -5.52 21.32
CA ALA A 134 9.00 -4.13 21.74
C ALA A 134 7.71 -3.38 21.36
N VAL A 135 6.87 -3.92 20.47
CA VAL A 135 5.68 -3.23 19.94
C VAL A 135 4.69 -2.85 21.05
N ASP A 136 4.35 -3.79 21.92
CA ASP A 136 3.33 -3.57 22.97
C ASP A 136 3.76 -2.58 24.05
N GLN A 137 5.08 -2.42 24.22
CA GLN A 137 5.68 -1.52 25.20
C GLN A 137 5.65 -0.05 24.74
N GLN A 138 5.32 0.23 23.47
CA GLN A 138 5.40 1.58 22.92
C GLN A 138 4.22 2.45 23.32
N ALA A 139 4.43 3.41 24.22
CA ALA A 139 3.39 4.32 24.71
C ALA A 139 2.89 5.35 23.68
N THR A 140 3.60 5.55 22.57
CA THR A 140 3.23 6.56 21.56
C THR A 140 3.36 6.02 20.14
N ILE A 141 2.58 6.58 19.22
CA ILE A 141 2.71 6.27 17.78
C ILE A 141 4.12 6.65 17.28
N ALA A 142 4.73 7.70 17.82
CA ALA A 142 6.08 8.12 17.45
C ALA A 142 7.13 7.07 17.81
N SER A 143 7.10 6.52 19.03
CA SER A 143 8.03 5.48 19.46
C SER A 143 7.76 4.15 18.74
N LEU A 144 6.49 3.83 18.47
CA LEU A 144 6.09 2.69 17.63
C LEU A 144 6.67 2.75 16.21
N ARG A 145 6.78 3.94 15.61
CA ARG A 145 7.46 4.11 14.32
C ARG A 145 8.95 3.78 14.38
N GLY A 146 9.61 4.09 15.50
CA GLY A 146 11.02 3.73 15.69
C GLY A 146 11.22 2.22 15.63
N VAL A 147 10.34 1.48 16.32
CA VAL A 147 10.31 0.01 16.29
C VAL A 147 10.01 -0.53 14.88
N GLU A 148 9.03 0.04 14.18
CA GLU A 148 8.73 -0.32 12.78
C GLU A 148 9.93 -0.10 11.87
N GLY A 149 10.61 1.04 12.00
CA GLY A 149 11.78 1.39 11.19
C GLY A 149 12.95 0.44 11.44
N ALA A 150 13.23 0.12 12.70
CA ALA A 150 14.29 -0.83 13.08
C ALA A 150 14.00 -2.24 12.53
N GLY A 151 12.78 -2.73 12.69
CA GLY A 151 12.38 -4.04 12.16
C GLY A 151 12.42 -4.07 10.63
N ALA A 152 11.99 -2.99 9.98
CA ALA A 152 12.10 -2.86 8.53
C ALA A 152 13.54 -2.88 8.02
N ALA A 153 14.46 -2.18 8.69
CA ALA A 153 15.87 -2.19 8.32
C ALA A 153 16.44 -3.62 8.40
N ALA A 154 16.18 -4.32 9.51
CA ALA A 154 16.60 -5.71 9.68
C ALA A 154 16.01 -6.65 8.62
N TYR A 155 14.73 -6.46 8.26
CA TYR A 155 14.09 -7.21 7.19
C TYR A 155 14.78 -6.98 5.84
N PHE A 156 15.00 -5.72 5.45
CA PHE A 156 15.55 -5.41 4.13
C PHE A 156 17.03 -5.76 4.00
N GLU A 157 17.78 -5.79 5.09
CA GLU A 157 19.13 -6.34 5.13
C GLU A 157 19.13 -7.84 4.81
N GLY A 158 18.25 -8.62 5.46
CA GLY A 158 18.11 -10.05 5.16
C GLY A 158 17.55 -10.30 3.75
N PHE A 159 16.62 -9.46 3.30
CA PHE A 159 16.07 -9.54 1.95
C PHE A 159 17.11 -9.21 0.87
N ALA A 160 18.05 -8.30 1.14
CA ALA A 160 19.10 -7.96 0.20
C ALA A 160 20.05 -9.13 -0.06
N ASP A 161 20.39 -9.88 0.98
CA ASP A 161 21.27 -11.05 0.88
C ASP A 161 20.65 -12.20 0.05
N LEU A 162 19.31 -12.26 -0.01
CA LEU A 162 18.58 -13.22 -0.85
C LEU A 162 18.58 -12.87 -2.34
N LEU A 163 18.94 -11.63 -2.69
CA LEU A 163 18.87 -11.15 -4.06
C LEU A 163 20.22 -11.27 -4.77
N PRO A 164 20.24 -11.59 -6.06
CA PRO A 164 21.48 -11.56 -6.83
C PRO A 164 22.16 -10.19 -6.81
N GLU A 165 23.48 -10.15 -6.63
CA GLU A 165 24.28 -8.92 -6.55
C GLU A 165 24.08 -7.99 -7.76
N ARG A 166 23.84 -8.56 -8.96
CA ARG A 166 23.56 -7.80 -10.21
C ARG A 166 22.34 -6.88 -10.12
N LEU A 167 21.47 -7.07 -9.13
CA LEU A 167 20.32 -6.20 -8.89
C LEU A 167 20.67 -4.96 -8.06
N HIS A 168 21.88 -4.88 -7.51
CA HIS A 168 22.43 -3.74 -6.77
C HIS A 168 21.52 -3.23 -5.63
N PHE A 169 20.79 -4.14 -4.99
CA PHE A 169 19.87 -3.79 -3.91
C PHE A 169 20.61 -3.75 -2.57
N CYS A 170 20.95 -2.55 -2.10
CA CYS A 170 21.60 -2.33 -0.80
C CYS A 170 20.59 -1.93 0.30
N GLY A 171 19.33 -2.30 0.13
CA GLY A 171 18.23 -1.93 1.01
C GLY A 171 17.23 -0.96 0.38
N ARG A 172 16.23 -0.56 1.17
CA ARG A 172 15.17 0.34 0.69
C ARG A 172 15.68 1.76 0.54
N ASN A 173 15.56 2.27 -0.69
CA ASN A 173 15.74 3.68 -1.00
C ASN A 173 14.48 4.23 -1.65
N ARG A 174 14.31 5.56 -1.60
CA ARG A 174 13.24 6.23 -2.34
C ARG A 174 13.75 7.41 -3.15
N ARG A 175 13.19 7.44 -4.37
CA ARG A 175 13.03 8.55 -5.34
C ARG A 175 14.24 9.47 -5.58
N PRO A 176 14.92 9.32 -6.74
CA PRO A 176 14.70 8.26 -7.74
C PRO A 176 15.14 6.89 -7.17
N PRO A 177 14.39 5.79 -7.40
CA PRO A 177 14.89 4.45 -7.08
C PRO A 177 16.16 4.22 -7.91
N ARG A 178 17.24 3.80 -7.25
CA ARG A 178 18.56 3.66 -7.88
C ARG A 178 18.78 2.28 -8.49
N ASP A 179 17.85 1.36 -8.24
CA ASP A 179 17.95 -0.05 -8.58
C ASP A 179 16.58 -0.63 -8.99
N PRO A 180 16.56 -1.70 -9.82
CA PRO A 180 15.33 -2.31 -10.32
C PRO A 180 14.42 -2.87 -9.21
N VAL A 181 15.00 -3.32 -8.10
CA VAL A 181 14.26 -3.91 -6.99
C VAL A 181 13.40 -2.85 -6.29
N ASN A 182 13.97 -1.69 -5.97
CA ASN A 182 13.22 -0.56 -5.42
C ASN A 182 12.15 -0.03 -6.38
N ALA A 183 12.37 -0.12 -7.70
CA ALA A 183 11.35 0.23 -8.70
C ALA A 183 10.16 -0.75 -8.65
N VAL A 184 10.41 -2.06 -8.71
CA VAL A 184 9.37 -3.10 -8.63
C VAL A 184 8.62 -3.02 -7.31
N LEU A 185 9.33 -2.88 -6.20
CA LEU A 185 8.70 -2.79 -4.89
C LEU A 185 7.88 -1.51 -4.72
N SER A 186 8.31 -0.40 -5.34
CA SER A 186 7.52 0.85 -5.36
C SER A 186 6.22 0.68 -6.13
N LEU A 187 6.27 0.03 -7.30
CA LEU A 187 5.09 -0.30 -8.08
C LEU A 187 4.17 -1.26 -7.32
N GLY A 188 4.72 -2.32 -6.73
CA GLY A 188 3.98 -3.28 -5.91
C GLY A 188 3.25 -2.60 -4.76
N TYR A 189 3.88 -1.66 -4.06
CA TYR A 189 3.20 -0.88 -3.02
C TYR A 189 2.09 0.02 -3.56
N THR A 190 2.28 0.64 -4.74
CA THR A 190 1.23 1.43 -5.38
C THR A 190 0.01 0.58 -5.73
N LEU A 191 0.22 -0.61 -6.29
CA LEU A 191 -0.85 -1.54 -6.64
C LEU A 191 -1.55 -2.08 -5.39
N LEU A 192 -0.78 -2.58 -4.41
CA LEU A 192 -1.34 -3.08 -3.15
C LEU A 192 -2.14 -2.01 -2.42
N HIS A 193 -1.67 -0.76 -2.40
CA HIS A 193 -2.42 0.33 -1.81
C HIS A 193 -3.77 0.56 -2.51
N ALA A 194 -3.77 0.56 -3.85
CA ALA A 194 -5.01 0.66 -4.61
C ALA A 194 -5.97 -0.49 -4.28
N GLU A 195 -5.45 -1.71 -4.18
CA GLU A 195 -6.22 -2.88 -3.82
C GLU A 195 -6.86 -2.76 -2.44
N THR A 196 -6.08 -2.32 -1.43
CA THR A 196 -6.55 -2.11 -0.07
C THR A 196 -7.60 -1.01 0.02
N VAL A 197 -7.39 0.13 -0.64
CA VAL A 197 -8.35 1.25 -0.65
C VAL A 197 -9.68 0.80 -1.26
N LEU A 198 -9.63 0.04 -2.34
CA LEU A 198 -10.83 -0.48 -3.01
C LEU A 198 -11.55 -1.52 -2.16
N ALA A 199 -10.82 -2.43 -1.52
CA ALA A 199 -11.42 -3.42 -0.60
C ALA A 199 -12.08 -2.75 0.61
N LEU A 200 -11.45 -1.73 1.19
CA LEU A 200 -12.03 -0.92 2.26
C LEU A 200 -13.28 -0.18 1.78
N TYR A 201 -13.23 0.42 0.60
CA TYR A 201 -14.38 1.12 0.03
C TYR A 201 -15.57 0.19 -0.25
N GLY A 202 -15.31 -1.02 -0.76
CA GLY A 202 -16.33 -2.02 -1.07
C GLY A 202 -16.95 -2.67 0.16
N SER A 203 -16.21 -2.80 1.26
CA SER A 203 -16.71 -3.39 2.52
C SER A 203 -17.50 -2.40 3.40
N GLY A 204 -17.57 -1.11 3.02
CA GLY A 204 -18.24 -0.04 3.77
C GLY A 204 -17.36 0.88 4.64
N PRO A 205 -16.16 0.48 5.12
CA PRO A 205 -15.19 1.40 5.71
C PRO A 205 -14.86 2.59 4.81
N THR A 206 -14.91 3.82 5.33
CA THR A 206 -14.31 4.94 4.60
C THR A 206 -12.79 4.85 4.60
N PRO A 207 -12.12 4.93 3.43
CA PRO A 207 -10.66 4.93 3.34
C PRO A 207 -10.00 6.03 4.18
N SER A 208 -10.70 7.16 4.36
CA SER A 208 -10.23 8.29 5.17
C SER A 208 -10.02 7.94 6.66
N SER A 209 -10.71 6.93 7.18
CA SER A 209 -10.73 6.60 8.61
C SER A 209 -9.95 5.34 9.01
N ALA A 210 -9.55 4.51 8.05
CA ALA A 210 -8.58 3.41 8.27
C ALA A 210 -7.11 3.91 8.35
N SER A 211 -6.90 5.23 8.31
CA SER A 211 -5.61 5.90 8.11
C SER A 211 -4.94 6.32 9.44
N ILE A 212 -4.82 5.38 10.38
CA ILE A 212 -4.44 5.64 11.77
C ILE A 212 -2.93 5.74 12.03
N MET A 213 -2.07 5.39 11.06
CA MET A 213 -0.61 5.45 11.25
C MET A 213 0.04 6.39 10.23
N ARG A 214 0.55 7.54 10.68
CA ARG A 214 1.67 8.19 10.00
C ARG A 214 2.89 7.29 10.18
N SER A 215 3.63 6.99 9.12
CA SER A 215 5.01 6.48 9.20
C SER A 215 5.94 7.60 8.73
N THR A 216 6.90 7.97 9.58
CA THR A 216 7.98 8.93 9.26
C THR A 216 9.36 8.25 9.29
N SER A 217 9.43 6.92 9.19
CA SER A 217 10.67 6.28 8.74
C SER A 217 10.81 6.58 7.25
N HIS A 218 11.76 7.46 6.89
CA HIS A 218 11.95 7.94 5.52
C HIS A 218 12.27 6.80 4.51
N ALA A 219 12.53 5.58 5.01
CA ALA A 219 12.78 4.37 4.24
C ALA A 219 11.52 3.53 3.92
N ASN A 220 10.38 3.73 4.60
CA ASN A 220 9.34 2.68 4.68
C ASN A 220 7.88 3.17 4.61
N ARG A 221 7.60 4.14 3.74
CA ARG A 221 6.22 4.60 3.50
C ARG A 221 5.39 3.54 2.78
N TRP A 222 4.48 2.91 3.50
CA TRP A 222 3.18 2.52 2.95
C TRP A 222 2.54 3.78 2.29
N PRO A 223 1.90 3.71 1.11
CA PRO A 223 1.38 4.89 0.43
C PRO A 223 0.06 5.38 1.02
N VAL A 224 -0.08 5.42 2.36
CA VAL A 224 -1.19 6.12 2.99
C VAL A 224 -0.76 7.58 3.16
N THR A 225 -1.09 8.43 2.19
CA THR A 225 -1.34 9.85 2.50
C THR A 225 -2.60 9.92 3.37
N TRP A 226 -2.76 10.90 4.29
CA TRP A 226 -4.02 11.63 4.60
C TRP A 226 -4.10 12.29 6.00
N SER A 227 -4.81 13.44 5.99
CA SER A 227 -5.43 14.34 7.00
C SER A 227 -4.60 14.99 8.13
N SER A 228 -4.80 16.31 8.26
CA SER A 228 -4.19 17.28 9.20
C SER A 228 -4.94 17.44 10.53
N HIS A 229 -5.91 16.59 10.84
CA HIS A 229 -6.76 16.76 12.03
C HIS A 229 -6.09 16.42 13.37
N CYS A 230 -4.90 15.81 13.37
CA CYS A 230 -4.08 15.59 14.58
C CYS A 230 -2.99 16.67 14.80
N GLY A 231 -3.23 17.92 14.38
CA GLY A 231 -2.48 19.07 14.87
C GLY A 231 -1.06 19.23 14.32
N TRP A 232 -0.92 19.49 13.01
CA TRP A 232 0.30 20.11 12.46
C TRP A 232 -0.09 21.28 11.53
N ARG A 233 0.02 22.51 12.04
CA ARG A 233 0.29 23.70 11.22
C ARG A 233 1.80 23.68 10.95
N SER A 234 2.21 23.58 9.68
CA SER A 234 3.57 23.92 9.31
C SER A 234 3.67 25.43 9.30
N THR A 235 4.33 26.01 10.30
CA THR A 235 4.90 27.35 10.19
C THR A 235 5.94 27.29 9.08
N SER A 236 5.70 28.07 8.04
CA SER A 236 6.74 28.55 7.13
C SER A 236 7.80 29.29 7.95
N MET A 237 9.08 28.95 7.77
CA MET A 237 10.17 29.92 7.85
C MET A 237 11.50 29.30 7.40
N HIS A 238 12.04 29.92 6.35
CA HIS A 238 13.41 29.92 5.81
C HIS A 238 14.01 28.62 5.27
#